data_AF-A0A7S2JBP4-F1
#
_entry.id   AF-A0A7S2JBP4-F1
#
_cell.length_a   1.000
_cell.length_b   1.000
_cell.length_c   1.000
_cell.angle_alpha   90.00
_cell.angle_beta   90.00
_cell.angle_gamma   90.00
#
_symmetry.space_group_name_H-M   'P 1'
#
loop_
_entity.id
_entity.type
_entity.pdbx_description
1 polymer ?
#
loop_
_entity_poly.entity_id
_entity_poly.type
_entity_poly.pdbx_seq_one_letter_code
_entity_poly.pdbx_strand_id
1 'polypeptide(L)'
;ILPRMSTFSSISLMAKVHPSLIYSEYQEHIDQSSWRNTWLGCTTVSVAFFLARLACAVAAVCGFSIKMVATTLRLVNPKYGQLVPWLYVMALINQCMGSVLVERVLQDRIFLFIFGGHDTSYQDDERALRSAYMCRVAKEIWRHYWKSGQRFKAVVLLAT
;
A
#
# COMPACT_ATOMS: atom_id res chain seq x y z
N ILE A 1 -13.57 -9.05 7.01
CA ILE A 1 -12.13 -8.69 6.94
C ILE A 1 -11.36 -9.99 6.81
N LEU A 2 -11.08 -10.43 5.58
CA LEU A 2 -10.30 -11.64 5.32
C LEU A 2 -8.81 -11.27 5.38
N PRO A 3 -7.98 -12.00 6.15
CA PRO A 3 -6.54 -11.75 6.18
C PRO A 3 -5.96 -12.19 4.84
N ARG A 4 -5.67 -11.24 3.95
CA ARG A 4 -4.79 -11.52 2.82
C ARG A 4 -3.38 -11.55 3.38
N MET A 5 -2.79 -12.74 3.45
CA MET A 5 -1.33 -12.86 3.43
C MET A 5 -0.86 -12.19 2.14
N SER A 6 -0.56 -10.90 2.24
CA SER A 6 0.02 -10.13 1.15
C SER A 6 1.40 -10.71 0.94
N THR A 7 1.54 -11.59 -0.05
CA THR A 7 2.84 -11.94 -0.59
C THR A 7 3.50 -10.61 -0.92
N PHE A 8 4.59 -10.29 -0.23
CA PHE A 8 5.33 -9.06 -0.43
C PHE A 8 5.91 -9.09 -1.85
N SER A 9 5.11 -8.63 -2.80
CA SER A 9 5.47 -8.59 -4.21
C SER A 9 6.11 -7.24 -4.45
N SER A 10 7.29 -7.21 -5.08
CA SER A 10 7.94 -5.98 -5.49
C SER A 10 7.04 -5.10 -6.38
N ILE A 11 6.00 -5.69 -6.98
CA ILE A 11 4.98 -4.98 -7.76
C ILE A 11 4.05 -4.15 -6.84
N SER A 12 3.80 -4.57 -5.59
CA SER A 12 3.06 -3.73 -4.62
C SER A 12 3.84 -2.48 -4.20
N LEU A 13 5.17 -2.42 -4.44
CA LEU A 13 5.95 -1.17 -4.26
C LEU A 13 5.64 -0.13 -5.35
N MET A 14 5.20 -0.53 -6.55
CA MET A 14 4.74 0.43 -7.58
C MET A 14 3.54 1.25 -7.10
N ALA A 15 2.68 0.63 -6.28
CA ALA A 15 1.52 1.30 -5.72
C ALA A 15 1.87 2.41 -4.71
N LYS A 16 3.06 2.33 -4.09
CA LYS A 16 3.63 3.42 -3.27
C LYS A 16 4.11 4.61 -4.12
N VAL A 17 4.17 4.49 -5.44
CA VAL A 17 4.62 5.60 -6.32
C VAL A 17 3.41 6.39 -6.86
N HIS A 18 2.19 6.11 -6.40
CA HIS A 18 1.00 6.78 -6.91
C HIS A 18 1.03 8.28 -6.58
N PRO A 19 0.97 9.18 -7.58
CA PRO A 19 1.18 10.62 -7.40
C PRO A 19 0.16 11.26 -6.44
N SER A 20 -1.07 10.74 -6.40
CA SER A 20 -2.09 11.25 -5.47
C SER A 20 -1.84 10.87 -4.01
N LEU A 21 -1.08 9.79 -3.75
CA LEU A 21 -0.76 9.32 -2.40
C LEU A 21 0.55 9.94 -1.90
N ILE A 22 1.46 10.24 -2.83
CA ILE A 22 2.76 10.86 -2.54
C ILE A 22 2.57 12.22 -1.85
N TYR A 23 1.62 13.04 -2.30
CA TYR A 23 1.42 14.37 -1.74
C TYR A 23 0.95 14.31 -0.27
N SER A 24 -0.04 13.47 0.03
CA SER A 24 -0.54 13.31 1.39
C SER A 24 0.50 12.68 2.33
N GLU A 25 1.22 11.66 1.86
CA GLU A 25 2.28 11.02 2.66
C GLU A 25 3.48 11.94 2.86
N TYR A 26 3.82 12.78 1.87
CA TYR A 26 4.89 13.78 2.00
C TYR A 26 4.54 14.85 3.03
N GLN A 27 3.30 15.35 2.99
CA GLN A 27 2.83 16.35 3.94
C GLN A 27 2.81 15.80 5.36
N GLU A 28 2.30 14.58 5.56
CA GLU A 28 2.33 13.89 6.86
C GLU A 28 3.76 13.64 7.36
N HIS A 29 4.69 13.28 6.47
CA HIS A 29 6.10 13.05 6.83
C HIS A 29 6.83 14.34 7.22
N ILE A 30 6.48 15.47 6.60
CA ILE A 30 6.95 16.79 6.99
C ILE A 30 6.37 17.21 8.34
N ASP A 31 5.07 16.98 8.55
CA ASP A 31 4.37 17.38 9.77
C ASP A 31 4.87 16.61 11.00
N GLN A 32 5.27 15.35 10.84
CA GLN A 32 5.81 14.52 11.92
C GLN A 32 7.32 14.76 12.19
N SER A 33 8.06 15.40 11.29
CA SER A 33 9.50 15.58 11.46
C SER A 33 9.81 16.70 12.47
N SER A 34 10.50 16.34 13.57
CA SER A 34 10.98 17.27 14.59
C SER A 34 11.95 18.34 14.05
N TRP A 35 12.45 18.20 12.82
CA TRP A 35 13.37 19.13 12.16
C TRP A 35 12.67 20.18 11.28
N ARG A 36 11.36 20.39 11.49
CA ARG A 36 10.55 21.37 10.76
C ARG A 36 11.14 22.79 10.76
N ASN A 37 11.86 23.17 11.82
CA ASN A 37 12.27 24.57 12.03
C ASN A 37 13.54 25.00 11.27
N THR A 38 14.22 24.07 10.58
CA THR A 38 15.47 24.36 9.88
C THR A 38 15.31 24.12 8.38
N TRP A 39 15.61 25.12 7.55
CA TRP A 39 15.51 25.03 6.08
C TRP A 39 16.31 23.85 5.48
N LEU A 40 17.46 23.55 6.07
CA LEU A 40 18.29 22.38 5.74
C LEU A 40 17.61 21.05 6.11
N GLY A 41 16.85 21.01 7.22
CA GLY A 41 16.09 19.84 7.65
C GLY A 41 14.95 19.50 6.68
N CYS A 42 14.22 20.51 6.23
CA CYS A 42 13.15 20.33 5.24
C CYS A 42 13.69 19.78 3.90
N THR A 43 14.82 20.31 3.43
CA THR A 43 15.45 19.87 2.17
C THR A 43 15.95 18.44 2.26
N THR A 44 16.61 18.07 3.36
CA THR A 44 17.15 16.71 3.57
C THR A 44 16.05 15.66 3.68
N VAL A 45 14.96 15.94 4.42
CA VAL A 45 13.79 15.05 4.52
C VAL A 45 13.13 14.85 3.15
N SER A 46 13.00 15.92 2.37
CA SER A 46 12.42 15.86 1.03
C SER A 46 13.26 15.00 0.09
N VAL A 47 14.58 15.23 0.05
CA VAL A 47 15.50 14.44 -0.79
C VAL A 47 15.51 12.97 -0.39
N ALA A 48 15.54 12.67 0.91
CA ALA A 48 15.50 11.30 1.42
C ALA A 48 14.19 10.58 1.02
N PHE A 49 13.04 11.26 1.13
CA PHE A 49 11.75 10.73 0.70
C PHE A 49 11.74 10.41 -0.80
N PHE A 50 12.21 11.34 -1.63
CA PHE A 50 12.29 11.14 -3.08
C PHE A 50 13.22 9.98 -3.45
N LEU A 51 14.41 9.89 -2.85
CA LEU A 51 15.36 8.81 -3.08
C LEU A 51 14.77 7.45 -2.68
N ALA A 52 14.11 7.37 -1.53
CA ALA A 52 13.44 6.14 -1.09
C ALA A 52 12.35 5.69 -2.07
N ARG A 53 11.57 6.63 -2.62
CA ARG A 53 10.54 6.33 -3.63
C ARG A 53 11.15 5.90 -4.95
N LEU A 54 12.22 6.56 -5.39
CA LEU A 54 12.94 6.20 -6.61
C LEU A 54 13.54 4.80 -6.49
N ALA A 55 14.17 4.47 -5.36
CA ALA A 55 14.69 3.12 -5.10
C ALA A 55 13.58 2.06 -5.13
N CYS A 56 12.42 2.35 -4.52
CA CYS A 56 11.26 1.46 -4.58
C CYS A 56 10.74 1.28 -6.01
N ALA A 57 10.68 2.36 -6.81
CA ALA A 57 10.24 2.31 -8.20
C ALA A 57 11.18 1.45 -9.05
N VAL A 58 12.49 1.64 -8.93
CA VAL A 58 13.50 0.84 -9.63
C VAL A 58 13.38 -0.63 -9.24
N ALA A 59 13.28 -0.93 -7.94
CA ALA A 59 13.10 -2.31 -7.46
C ALA A 59 11.83 -2.97 -8.04
N ALA A 60 10.73 -2.21 -8.14
CA ALA A 60 9.48 -2.69 -8.71
C ALA A 60 9.60 -2.96 -10.22
N VAL A 61 10.20 -2.04 -10.99
CA VAL A 61 10.45 -2.20 -12.43
C VAL A 61 11.38 -3.39 -12.70
N CYS A 62 12.46 -3.54 -11.94
CA CYS A 62 13.37 -4.68 -12.06
C CYS A 62 12.66 -6.00 -11.76
N GLY A 63 11.91 -6.07 -10.65
CA GLY A 63 11.16 -7.27 -10.27
C GLY A 63 10.09 -7.65 -11.30
N PHE A 64 9.40 -6.66 -11.87
CA PHE A 64 8.45 -6.85 -12.95
C PHE A 64 9.12 -7.33 -14.24
N SER A 65 10.25 -6.73 -14.61
CA SER A 65 11.01 -7.09 -15.83
C SER A 65 11.49 -8.54 -15.77
N ILE A 66 12.02 -9.00 -14.64
CA ILE A 66 12.46 -10.39 -14.45
C ILE A 66 11.29 -11.37 -14.64
N LYS A 67 10.12 -11.06 -14.06
CA LYS A 67 8.92 -11.90 -14.21
C LYS A 67 8.38 -11.91 -15.63
N MET A 68 8.45 -10.78 -16.33
CA MET A 68 8.04 -10.67 -17.73
C MET A 68 8.95 -11.51 -18.63
N VAL A 69 10.28 -11.37 -18.47
CA VAL A 69 11.26 -12.18 -19.20
C VAL A 69 11.08 -13.68 -18.91
N ALA A 70 10.88 -14.07 -17.66
CA ALA A 70 10.65 -15.46 -17.28
C ALA A 70 9.38 -16.04 -17.94
N THR A 71 8.31 -15.26 -18.02
CA THR A 71 7.06 -15.66 -18.68
C THR A 71 7.27 -15.80 -20.20
N THR A 72 7.96 -14.85 -20.83
CA THR A 72 8.26 -14.87 -22.27
C THR A 72 9.16 -16.06 -22.64
N LEU A 73 10.20 -16.35 -21.87
CA LEU A 73 11.07 -17.52 -22.11
C LEU A 73 10.31 -18.84 -22.01
N ARG A 74 9.30 -18.93 -21.16
CA ARG A 74 8.43 -20.11 -21.04
C ARG A 74 7.42 -20.22 -22.18
N LEU A 75 6.98 -19.09 -22.72
CA LEU A 75 6.06 -19.05 -23.87
C LEU A 75 6.75 -19.48 -25.17
N VAL A 76 8.02 -19.15 -25.36
CA VAL A 76 8.80 -19.50 -26.57
C VAL A 76 9.24 -20.97 -26.57
N ASN A 77 9.39 -21.60 -25.41
CA ASN A 77 9.85 -22.99 -25.32
C ASN A 77 8.72 -24.00 -25.66
N PRO A 78 8.78 -24.71 -26.80
CA PRO A 78 7.73 -25.66 -27.21
C PRO A 78 7.71 -26.95 -26.35
N LYS A 79 8.68 -27.11 -25.43
CA LYS A 79 8.76 -28.27 -24.52
C LYS A 79 7.66 -28.29 -23.46
N TYR A 80 7.03 -27.15 -23.18
CA TYR A 80 5.93 -27.07 -22.22
C TYR A 80 4.60 -27.16 -22.96
N GLY A 81 3.67 -27.98 -22.44
CA GLY A 81 2.31 -28.03 -22.99
C GLY A 81 1.66 -26.65 -23.01
N GLN A 82 0.82 -26.39 -24.02
CA GLN A 82 0.23 -25.07 -24.28
C GLN A 82 -0.48 -24.44 -23.06
N LEU A 83 -0.99 -25.26 -22.13
CA LEU A 83 -1.69 -24.80 -20.94
C LEU A 83 -0.78 -24.08 -19.92
N VAL A 84 0.48 -24.50 -19.79
CA VAL A 84 1.38 -23.99 -18.74
C VAL A 84 1.74 -22.52 -18.96
N PRO A 85 2.16 -22.07 -20.16
CA PRO A 85 2.42 -20.65 -20.42
C PRO A 85 1.21 -19.74 -20.15
N TRP A 86 0.00 -20.17 -20.53
CA TRP A 86 -1.23 -19.43 -20.27
C TRP A 86 -1.50 -19.25 -18.77
N LEU A 87 -1.26 -20.27 -17.95
CA LEU A 87 -1.37 -20.16 -16.49
C LEU A 87 -0.39 -19.12 -15.91
N TYR A 88 0.84 -19.04 -16.43
CA TYR A 88 1.81 -18.04 -15.99
C TYR A 88 1.41 -16.61 -16.38
N VAL A 89 0.86 -16.43 -17.58
CA VAL A 89 0.31 -15.14 -18.03
C VAL A 89 -0.85 -14.72 -17.11
N MET A 90 -1.80 -15.62 -16.83
CA MET A 90 -2.93 -15.33 -15.93
C MET A 90 -2.46 -15.04 -14.51
N ALA A 91 -1.47 -15.76 -14.00
CA ALA A 91 -0.87 -15.49 -12.70
C ALA A 91 -0.19 -14.10 -12.65
N LEU A 92 0.48 -13.69 -13.73
CA LEU A 92 1.11 -12.37 -13.83
C LEU A 92 0.06 -11.25 -13.89
N ILE A 93 -1.00 -11.41 -14.68
CA ILE A 93 -2.13 -10.47 -14.72
C ILE A 93 -2.78 -10.35 -13.34
N ASN A 94 -3.02 -11.47 -12.66
CA ASN A 94 -3.59 -11.48 -11.32
C ASN A 94 -2.69 -10.75 -10.30
N GLN A 95 -1.37 -10.91 -10.40
CA GLN A 95 -0.41 -10.18 -9.56
C GLN A 95 -0.40 -8.67 -9.88
N CYS A 96 -0.53 -8.29 -11.15
CA CYS A 96 -0.63 -6.88 -11.56
C CYS A 96 -1.92 -6.24 -11.04
N MET A 97 -3.07 -6.91 -11.19
CA MET A 97 -4.35 -6.43 -10.65
C MET A 97 -4.31 -6.30 -9.12
N GLY A 98 -3.73 -7.30 -8.43
CA GLY A 98 -3.56 -7.26 -6.98
C GLY A 98 -2.58 -6.19 -6.48
N SER A 99 -1.70 -5.68 -7.36
CA SER A 99 -0.80 -4.58 -7.01
C SER A 99 -1.48 -3.22 -7.00
N VAL A 100 -2.57 -3.05 -7.76
CA VAL A 100 -3.28 -1.77 -7.80
C VAL A 100 -3.89 -1.58 -6.41
N LEU A 101 -3.54 -0.46 -5.76
CA LEU A 101 -3.95 -0.07 -4.41
C LEU A 101 -5.45 0.28 -4.33
N VAL A 102 -6.31 -0.41 -5.08
CA VAL A 102 -7.75 -0.14 -5.19
C VAL A 102 -8.39 -0.14 -3.81
N GLU A 103 -8.04 -1.10 -2.95
CA GLU A 103 -8.60 -1.18 -1.60
C GLU A 103 -8.26 0.06 -0.77
N ARG A 104 -7.01 0.55 -0.81
CA ARG A 104 -6.65 1.77 -0.06
C ARG A 104 -7.30 3.01 -0.65
N VAL A 105 -7.29 3.15 -1.98
CA VAL A 105 -7.93 4.31 -2.65
C VAL A 105 -9.43 4.31 -2.38
N LEU A 106 -10.07 3.15 -2.46
CA LEU A 106 -11.50 3.01 -2.18
C LEU A 106 -11.80 3.29 -0.71
N GLN A 107 -10.97 2.79 0.21
CA GLN A 107 -11.10 3.07 1.63
C GLN A 107 -10.91 4.56 1.93
N ASP A 108 -9.94 5.23 1.32
CA ASP A 108 -9.75 6.68 1.45
C ASP A 108 -10.94 7.46 0.90
N ARG A 109 -11.51 7.02 -0.22
CA ARG A 109 -12.73 7.61 -0.79
C ARG A 109 -13.95 7.41 0.12
N ILE A 110 -14.10 6.23 0.72
CA ILE A 110 -15.16 5.95 1.70
C ILE A 110 -14.99 6.84 2.92
N PHE A 111 -13.77 7.00 3.44
CA PHE A 111 -13.53 7.90 4.55
C PHE A 111 -13.76 9.36 4.19
N LEU A 112 -13.39 9.79 2.97
CA LEU A 112 -13.63 11.15 2.52
C LEU A 112 -15.13 11.41 2.37
N PHE A 113 -15.89 10.40 1.94
CA PHE A 113 -17.35 10.46 1.90
C PHE A 113 -17.99 10.51 3.29
N ILE A 114 -17.48 9.76 4.26
CA ILE A 114 -18.03 9.72 5.63
C ILE A 114 -17.66 10.97 6.43
N PHE A 115 -16.42 11.46 6.28
CA PHE A 115 -15.85 12.48 7.16
C PHE A 115 -15.63 13.84 6.51
N GLY A 116 -15.48 13.93 5.18
CA GLY A 116 -15.16 15.20 4.49
C GLY A 116 -16.36 16.12 4.24
N GLY A 117 -17.60 15.67 4.48
CA GLY A 117 -18.77 16.53 4.28
C GLY A 117 -18.96 17.01 2.82
N HIS A 118 -19.42 18.25 2.64
CA HIS A 118 -19.68 18.82 1.31
C HIS A 118 -18.41 19.33 0.61
N ASP A 119 -17.45 19.81 1.38
CA ASP A 119 -16.17 20.28 0.87
C ASP A 119 -15.25 19.07 0.71
N THR A 120 -14.94 18.67 -0.52
CA THR A 120 -14.21 17.43 -0.83
C THR A 120 -12.74 17.39 -0.37
N SER A 121 -12.38 18.07 0.72
CA SER A 121 -11.04 18.21 1.27
C SER A 121 -11.06 18.04 2.78
N TYR A 122 -10.14 17.22 3.31
CA TYR A 122 -10.01 17.01 4.74
C TYR A 122 -9.50 18.28 5.46
N GLN A 123 -10.26 18.77 6.44
CA GLN A 123 -9.75 19.69 7.45
C GLN A 123 -8.95 18.95 8.53
N ASP A 124 -8.10 19.65 9.27
CA ASP A 124 -7.23 19.03 10.29
C ASP A 124 -8.02 18.32 11.40
N ASP A 125 -9.18 18.88 11.78
CA ASP A 125 -10.08 18.28 12.76
C ASP A 125 -10.69 16.95 12.25
N GLU A 126 -10.99 16.86 10.96
CA GLU A 126 -11.53 15.64 10.32
C GLU A 126 -10.47 14.54 10.25
N ARG A 127 -9.19 14.90 10.05
CA ARG A 127 -8.07 13.95 10.13
C ARG A 127 -7.91 13.38 11.54
N ALA A 128 -8.06 14.24 12.56
CA ALA A 128 -8.05 13.79 13.95
C ALA A 128 -9.22 12.86 14.26
N LEU A 129 -10.43 13.17 13.75
CA LEU A 129 -11.62 12.35 13.91
C LEU A 129 -11.47 10.97 13.24
N ARG A 130 -10.92 10.93 12.02
CA ARG A 130 -10.58 9.69 11.31
C ARG A 130 -9.62 8.83 12.13
N SER A 131 -8.57 9.43 12.68
CA SER A 131 -7.58 8.72 13.48
C SER A 131 -8.19 8.16 14.77
N ALA A 132 -9.01 8.94 15.46
CA ALA A 132 -9.74 8.49 16.64
C ALA A 132 -10.71 7.34 16.32
N TYR A 133 -11.39 7.39 15.17
CA TYR A 133 -12.25 6.31 14.69
C TYR A 133 -11.45 5.04 14.44
N MET A 134 -10.33 5.12 13.72
CA MET A 134 -9.45 3.97 13.45
C MET A 134 -8.93 3.35 14.74
N CYS A 135 -8.52 4.15 15.73
CA CYS A 135 -8.11 3.66 17.05
C CYS A 135 -9.24 2.95 17.78
N ARG A 136 -10.49 3.45 17.71
CA ARG A 136 -11.66 2.78 18.33
C ARG A 136 -11.96 1.45 17.66
N VAL A 137 -11.92 1.39 16.33
CA VAL A 137 -12.12 0.14 15.58
C VAL A 137 -11.03 -0.88 15.94
N ALA A 138 -9.77 -0.46 15.96
CA ALA A 138 -8.65 -1.30 16.37
C ALA A 138 -8.83 -1.83 17.81
N LYS A 139 -9.27 -0.98 18.74
CA LYS A 139 -9.54 -1.36 20.13
C LYS A 139 -10.65 -2.40 20.25
N GLU A 140 -11.74 -2.27 19.48
CA GLU A 140 -12.84 -3.24 19.52
C GLU A 140 -12.46 -4.57 18.87
N ILE A 141 -11.72 -4.55 17.76
CA ILE A 141 -11.12 -5.77 17.17
C ILE A 141 -10.24 -6.46 18.21
N TRP A 142 -9.33 -5.72 18.86
CA TRP A 142 -8.47 -6.27 19.90
C TRP A 142 -9.30 -6.90 21.02
N ARG A 143 -10.26 -6.16 21.59
CA ARG A 143 -11.10 -6.65 22.69
C ARG A 143 -11.87 -7.92 22.30
N HIS A 144 -12.44 -7.97 21.11
CA HIS A 144 -13.23 -9.10 20.63
C HIS A 144 -12.37 -10.35 20.44
N TYR A 145 -11.26 -10.25 19.70
CA TYR A 145 -10.39 -11.39 19.43
C TYR A 145 -9.58 -11.83 20.65
N TRP A 146 -9.23 -10.90 21.54
CA TRP A 146 -8.53 -11.20 22.79
C TRP A 146 -9.40 -12.01 23.74
N LYS A 147 -10.68 -11.65 23.89
CA LYS A 147 -11.64 -12.40 24.71
C LYS A 147 -12.00 -13.77 24.13
N SER A 148 -12.01 -13.90 22.80
CA SER A 148 -12.27 -15.17 22.11
C SER A 148 -11.06 -16.13 22.12
N GLY A 149 -9.92 -15.73 22.70
CA GLY A 149 -8.70 -16.55 22.77
C GLY A 149 -7.91 -16.64 21.46
N GLN A 150 -8.38 -16.01 20.38
CA GLN A 150 -7.76 -16.04 19.05
C GLN A 150 -6.74 -14.89 18.88
N ARG A 151 -5.77 -14.83 19.80
CA ARG A 151 -4.81 -13.70 19.92
C ARG A 151 -3.96 -13.50 18.67
N PHE A 152 -3.53 -14.59 18.03
CA PHE A 152 -2.73 -14.51 16.80
C PHE A 152 -3.51 -13.87 15.64
N LYS A 153 -4.80 -14.17 15.51
CA LYS A 153 -5.64 -13.54 14.49
C LYS A 153 -5.82 -12.03 14.73
N ALA A 154 -5.88 -11.61 16.00
CA ALA A 154 -5.94 -10.19 16.35
C ALA A 154 -4.70 -9.43 15.88
N VAL A 155 -3.52 -9.98 16.15
CA VAL A 155 -2.24 -9.37 15.75
C VAL A 155 -2.14 -9.29 14.23
N VAL A 156 -2.47 -10.38 13.52
CA VAL A 156 -2.45 -10.39 12.06
C VAL A 156 -3.42 -9.36 11.47
N LEU A 157 -4.62 -9.23 12.04
CA LEU A 157 -5.67 -8.34 11.53
C LEU A 157 -5.40 -6.86 11.84
N LEU A 158 -4.63 -6.56 12.90
CA LEU A 158 -4.18 -5.19 13.20
C LEU A 158 -2.89 -4.80 12.47
N ALA A 159 -2.04 -5.78 12.14
CA ALA A 159 -0.79 -5.54 11.42
C ALA A 159 -0.98 -5.42 9.90
N THR A 160 -2.15 -5.81 9.39
CA THR A 160 -2.53 -5.73 7.96
C THR A 160 -3.28 -4.43 7.70
#